data_AF-A0A430Q7B4-F1
#
_entry.id   AF-A0A430Q7B4-F1
#
_cell.length_a   1.000
_cell.length_b   1.000
_cell.length_c   1.000
_cell.angle_alpha   90.00
_cell.angle_beta   90.00
_cell.angle_gamma   90.00
#
_symmetry.space_group_name_H-M   'P 1'
#
loop_
_entity.id
_entity.type
_entity.pdbx_description
1 polymer ?
#
loop_
_entity_poly.entity_id
_entity_poly.type
_entity_poly.pdbx_seq_one_letter_code
_entity_poly.pdbx_strand_id
1 'polypeptide(L)' 'MQIKETSELYVRCSTICFDRCVSNFTSRKLNDKEVWFHFISRTECINKCTEKFAKMNQRLTLRLFELNREELVKQ' A
#
# COMPACT_ATOMS: atom_id res chain seq x y z
N MET A 1 3.90 -11.77 -18.21
CA MET A 1 4.84 -11.24 -17.21
C MET A 1 4.22 -10.10 -16.40
N GLN A 2 3.73 -9.03 -17.03
CA GLN A 2 3.19 -7.84 -16.33
C GLN A 2 1.94 -8.07 -15.46
N ILE A 3 1.01 -8.97 -15.84
CA ILE A 3 -0.24 -9.17 -15.07
C ILE A 3 0.03 -9.85 -13.71
N LYS A 4 0.97 -10.81 -13.68
CA LYS A 4 1.31 -11.57 -12.47
C LYS A 4 1.93 -10.65 -11.42
N GLU A 5 2.92 -9.86 -11.80
CA GLU A 5 3.59 -8.91 -10.91
C GLU A 5 2.65 -7.81 -10.41
N THR A 6 1.76 -7.33 -11.29
CA THR A 6 0.71 -6.36 -10.90
C THR A 6 -0.28 -6.98 -9.91
N SER A 7 -0.65 -8.25 -10.11
CA SER A 7 -1.53 -8.98 -9.19
C SER A 7 -0.88 -9.20 -7.82
N GLU A 8 0.42 -9.52 -7.78
CA GLU A 8 1.16 -9.66 -6.54
C GLU A 8 1.24 -8.33 -5.76
N LEU A 9 1.48 -7.21 -6.46
CA LEU A 9 1.44 -5.87 -5.87
C LEU A 9 0.04 -5.52 -5.34
N TYR A 10 -1.02 -5.87 -6.07
CA TYR A 10 -2.40 -5.68 -5.63
C TYR A 10 -2.69 -6.44 -4.34
N VAL A 11 -2.35 -7.73 -4.28
CA VAL A 11 -2.56 -8.57 -3.09
C VAL A 11 -1.76 -8.05 -1.90
N ARG A 12 -0.52 -7.60 -2.10
CA ARG A 12 0.27 -7.00 -1.00
C ARG A 12 -0.35 -5.69 -0.50
N CYS A 13 -0.81 -4.83 -1.40
CA CYS A 13 -1.46 -3.59 -1.05
C CYS A 13 -2.74 -3.84 -0.23
N SER A 14 -3.58 -4.78 -0.67
CA SER A 14 -4.84 -5.10 0.02
C SER A 14 -4.59 -5.67 1.42
N THR A 15 -3.63 -6.59 1.59
CA THR A 15 -3.27 -7.13 2.91
C THR A 15 -2.78 -6.04 3.85
N ILE A 16 -1.83 -5.19 3.42
CA ILE A 16 -1.26 -4.14 4.27
C ILE A 16 -2.33 -3.12 4.69
N CYS A 17 -3.18 -2.68 3.75
CA CYS A 17 -4.20 -1.70 4.06
C CYS A 17 -5.36 -2.28 4.88
N PHE A 18 -5.69 -3.56 4.70
CA PHE A 18 -6.64 -4.26 5.57
C PHE A 18 -6.11 -4.34 7.00
N ASP A 19 -4.90 -4.85 7.20
CA ASP A 19 -4.30 -5.04 8.53
C ASP A 19 -4.14 -3.71 9.30
N ARG A 20 -3.92 -2.60 8.59
CA ARG A 20 -3.73 -1.28 9.20
C ARG A 20 -5.05 -0.53 9.45
N CYS A 21 -6.01 -0.63 8.55
CA CYS A 21 -7.21 0.21 8.59
C CYS A 21 -8.47 -0.53 9.10
N VAL A 22 -8.47 -1.86 9.10
CA VAL A 22 -9.61 -2.68 9.54
C VAL A 22 -9.24 -3.41 10.83
N SER A 23 -9.75 -2.89 11.95
CA SER A 23 -9.43 -3.37 13.30
C SER A 23 -10.65 -3.74 14.13
N ASN A 24 -11.87 -3.45 13.65
CA ASN A 24 -13.11 -3.80 14.34
C ASN A 24 -14.05 -4.55 13.39
N PHE A 25 -14.63 -5.63 13.90
CA PHE A 25 -15.43 -6.59 13.16
C PHE A 25 -16.87 -6.65 13.67
N THR A 26 -17.42 -5.48 14.03
CA THR A 26 -18.79 -5.31 14.52
C THR A 26 -19.83 -5.36 13.39
N SER A 27 -19.44 -5.07 12.15
CA SER A 27 -20.32 -5.12 10.98
C SER A 27 -19.64 -5.77 9.78
N ARG A 28 -20.43 -6.50 8.99
CA ARG A 28 -19.97 -7.12 7.74
C ARG A 28 -19.57 -6.09 6.67
N LYS A 29 -20.14 -4.89 6.73
CA LYS A 29 -19.77 -3.76 5.87
C LYS A 29 -18.73 -2.92 6.57
N LEU A 30 -17.80 -2.38 5.78
CA LEU A 30 -16.91 -1.29 6.21
C LEU A 30 -17.79 -0.14 6.67
N ASN A 31 -17.71 0.18 7.96
CA ASN A 31 -18.56 1.19 8.57
C ASN A 31 -17.86 2.54 8.42
N ASP A 32 -18.46 3.48 7.70
CA ASP A 32 -17.90 4.83 7.52
C ASP A 32 -17.86 5.62 8.85
N LYS A 33 -18.57 5.13 9.87
CA LYS A 33 -18.76 5.77 11.18
C LYS A 33 -17.74 5.36 12.25
N GLU A 34 -16.83 4.43 11.98
CA GLU A 34 -15.81 4.06 12.98
C GLU A 34 -14.60 4.98 12.92
N VAL A 35 -14.73 6.10 13.63
CA VAL A 35 -13.63 6.98 14.02
C VAL A 35 -12.78 6.26 15.07
N TRP A 36 -11.75 5.50 14.68
CA TRP A 36 -10.83 4.97 15.70
C TRP A 36 -9.38 4.73 15.23
N PHE A 37 -8.69 5.85 15.04
CA PHE A 37 -7.35 6.25 15.52
C PHE A 37 -7.02 7.51 14.69
N HIS A 38 -6.99 8.71 15.29
CA HIS A 38 -6.71 10.01 14.63
C HIS A 38 -7.79 10.67 13.73
N PHE A 39 -9.10 10.56 14.01
CA PHE A 39 -10.14 11.36 13.29
C PHE A 39 -10.28 11.05 11.76
N ILE A 40 -9.94 9.84 11.32
CA ILE A 40 -10.03 9.44 9.91
C ILE A 40 -10.97 8.23 9.80
N SER A 41 -11.92 8.25 8.85
CA SER A 41 -12.80 7.11 8.56
C SER A 41 -11.99 5.91 8.03
N ARG A 42 -12.42 4.67 8.28
CA ARG A 42 -11.74 3.48 7.75
C ARG A 42 -11.60 3.49 6.22
N THR A 43 -12.64 3.97 5.53
CA THR A 43 -12.63 4.12 4.07
C THR A 43 -11.58 5.13 3.62
N GLU A 44 -11.47 6.25 4.35
CA GLU A 44 -10.45 7.27 4.09
C GLU A 44 -9.03 6.77 4.43
N CYS A 45 -8.88 5.96 5.48
CA CYS A 45 -7.62 5.28 5.81
C CYS A 45 -7.18 4.37 4.66
N ILE A 46 -8.09 3.55 4.11
CA ILE A 46 -7.80 2.65 2.98
C ILE A 46 -7.37 3.44 1.75
N ASN A 47 -8.06 4.55 1.43
CA ASN A 47 -7.70 5.42 0.30
C ASN A 47 -6.30 6.02 0.47
N LYS A 48 -6.02 6.62 1.64
CA LYS A 48 -4.69 7.19 1.96
C LYS A 48 -3.60 6.13 2.00
N CYS A 49 -3.89 4.93 2.52
CA CYS A 49 -2.97 3.81 2.54
C CYS A 49 -2.59 3.37 1.12
N THR A 50 -3.59 3.21 0.25
CA THR A 50 -3.39 2.82 -1.15
C THR A 50 -2.55 3.85 -1.90
N GLU A 51 -2.89 5.14 -1.76
CA GLU A 51 -2.13 6.23 -2.39
C GLU A 51 -0.68 6.28 -1.89
N LYS A 52 -0.47 6.16 -0.58
CA LYS A 52 0.86 6.15 0.02
C LYS A 52 1.68 4.94 -0.43
N PHE A 53 1.04 3.77 -0.50
CA PHE A 53 1.69 2.54 -0.97
C PHE A 53 2.14 2.69 -2.42
N ALA A 54 1.30 3.21 -3.32
CA ALA A 54 1.65 3.43 -4.72
C ALA A 54 2.83 4.42 -4.86
N LYS A 55 2.75 5.58 -4.21
CA LYS A 55 3.82 6.60 -4.23
C LYS A 55 5.14 6.06 -3.66
N MET A 56 5.07 5.26 -2.59
CA MET A 56 6.25 4.63 -2.00
C MET A 56 6.90 3.63 -2.98
N ASN A 57 6.11 2.75 -3.59
CA ASN A 57 6.63 1.77 -4.55
C ASN A 57 7.26 2.47 -5.76
N GLN A 58 6.62 3.51 -6.31
CA GLN A 58 7.21 4.32 -7.39
C GLN A 58 8.58 4.89 -6.99
N ARG A 59 8.67 5.46 -5.79
CA ARG A 59 9.93 6.05 -5.29
C ARG A 59 11.01 4.98 -5.07
N LEU A 60 10.66 3.81 -4.55
CA LEU A 60 11.60 2.70 -4.36
C LEU A 60 12.09 2.16 -5.70
N THR A 61 11.22 2.04 -6.69
CA THR A 61 11.60 1.60 -8.04
C THR A 61 12.64 2.54 -8.66
N LEU A 62 12.46 3.86 -8.54
CA LEU A 62 13.46 4.83 -9.01
C LEU A 62 14.81 4.64 -8.32
N ARG A 63 14.82 4.49 -6.99
CA ARG A 63 16.06 4.26 -6.23
C ARG A 63 16.72 2.94 -6.57
N LEU A 64 15.95 1.89 -6.82
CA LEU A 64 16.48 0.60 -7.22
C LEU A 64 17.21 0.68 -8.58
N PHE A 65 16.67 1.44 -9.53
CA PHE A 65 17.34 1.67 -10.81
C PHE A 65 18.65 2.43 -10.66
N GLU A 66 18.69 3.45 -9.79
CA GLU A 66 19.91 4.19 -9.48
C GLU A 66 20.98 3.27 -8.89
N LEU A 67 20.63 2.48 -7.88
CA LEU A 67 21.55 1.53 -7.24
C LEU A 67 22.07 0.47 -8.23
N ASN A 68 21.19 -0.10 -9.05
CA ASN A 68 21.59 -1.08 -10.06
C ASN A 68 22.57 -0.47 -11.08
N ARG A 69 22.38 0.81 -11.44
CA ARG A 69 23.32 1.50 -12.33
C ARG A 69 24.68 1.69 -11.68
N GLU A 70 24.73 2.08 -10.41
CA GLU A 70 25.99 2.23 -9.67
C GLU A 70 26.75 0.90 -9.54
N GLU A 71 26.05 -0.20 -9.28
CA GLU A 71 26.64 -1.53 -9.19
C GLU A 71 27.20 -2.00 -10.54
N LEU A 72 26.54 -1.70 -11.66
CA LEU A 72 27.05 -2.00 -13.00
C LEU A 72 28.31 -1.20 -13.37
N VAL A 73 28.52 -0.02 -12.77
CA VAL A 73 29.72 0.81 -13.02
C VAL A 73 30.92 0.34 -12.18
N LYS A 74 30.68 -0.38 -11.07
CA LYS A 74 31.73 -0.95 -10.22
C LYS A 74 32.28 -2.28 -10.75
N GLN A 75 31.59 -2.93 -11.68
CA GLN A 75 32.02 -4.15 -12.38
C GLN A 75 32.89 -3.80 -13.58
#